data_AF-A0A3L7XAU4-F1
#
_entry.id   AF-A0A3L7XAU4-F1
#
_cell.length_a   1.000
_cell.length_b   1.000
_cell.length_c   1.000
_cell.angle_alpha   90.00
_cell.angle_beta   90.00
_cell.angle_gamma   90.00
#
_symmetry.space_group_name_H-M   'P 1'
#
loop_
_entity.id
_entity.type
_entity.pdbx_description
1 polymer ?
#
loop_
_entity_poly.entity_id
_entity_poly.type
_entity_poly.pdbx_seq_one_letter_code
_entity_poly.pdbx_strand_id
1 'polypeptide(L)'
;FPLDYPPHVLETTGYWLEVTPAAQEVLMQADQWRDSPNDYGPNWQEQRAKVRARDGYACTQCGTPEPEGRQHDVHHLTPFRTYGYIPGHNENYQLANRLSNLKLLCQRCHRRIEAGVRTRSGLDGLGYALGNLASLYLMCDRNDLGMAVVREEQLNAEAQRRKGAGEDSLNAEAQRRRDAEGEQHNAKMQRGKDAEGGWGGDDERRTTSDDLRNSQLAIRSSPRIYIFERIAAGLGFSQQLFERHAEMLAGAEEMIRGCGCRFGCPACVGPVLLNDGGDRPLLETKALALALLEVLRTGGVAKAHARPSGEVIFQRK
;
A
#
# COMPACT_ATOMS: atom_id res chain seq x y z
N PHE A 1 5.30 34.98 -16.17
CA PHE A 1 4.01 34.41 -16.58
C PHE A 1 4.00 32.93 -16.23
N PRO A 2 3.24 32.47 -15.23
CA PRO A 2 2.94 31.04 -15.16
C PRO A 2 1.90 30.72 -16.25
N LEU A 3 2.18 29.71 -17.06
CA LEU A 3 1.19 29.14 -17.99
C LEU A 3 0.13 28.43 -17.16
N ASP A 4 -1.12 28.83 -17.30
CA ASP A 4 -2.27 28.20 -16.65
C ASP A 4 -2.88 27.19 -17.63
N TYR A 5 -2.55 25.91 -17.44
CA TYR A 5 -3.10 24.81 -18.23
C TYR A 5 -4.07 24.00 -17.35
N PRO A 6 -5.25 23.64 -17.87
CA PRO A 6 -6.15 22.76 -17.15
C PRO A 6 -5.48 21.39 -16.92
N PRO A 7 -5.72 20.74 -15.78
CA PRO A 7 -5.17 19.42 -15.51
C PRO A 7 -5.72 18.40 -16.52
N HIS A 8 -4.83 17.63 -17.13
CA HIS A 8 -5.18 16.54 -18.03
C HIS A 8 -4.89 15.19 -17.35
N VAL A 9 -5.83 14.26 -17.46
CA VAL A 9 -5.64 12.87 -17.02
C VAL A 9 -5.11 12.09 -18.21
N LEU A 10 -3.96 11.43 -18.02
CA LEU A 10 -3.35 10.57 -19.02
C LEU A 10 -3.27 9.15 -18.45
N GLU A 11 -3.74 8.18 -19.22
CA GLU A 11 -3.63 6.78 -18.85
C GLU A 11 -2.18 6.31 -19.00
N THR A 12 -1.71 5.51 -18.05
CA THR A 12 -0.42 4.82 -18.15
C THR A 12 -0.63 3.33 -17.94
N THR A 13 0.33 2.53 -18.38
CA THR A 13 0.34 1.09 -18.15
C THR A 13 1.41 0.76 -17.14
N GLY A 14 1.10 -0.18 -16.24
CA GLY A 14 2.06 -0.70 -15.27
C GLY A 14 2.32 -2.18 -15.50
N TYR A 15 3.56 -2.60 -15.29
CA TYR A 15 3.90 -4.00 -15.08
C TYR A 15 3.78 -4.31 -13.58
N TRP A 16 3.21 -5.46 -13.22
CA TRP A 16 3.28 -5.91 -11.84
C TRP A 16 3.38 -7.42 -11.68
N LEU A 17 3.99 -7.79 -10.56
CA LEU A 17 4.05 -9.13 -10.02
C LEU A 17 3.08 -9.22 -8.84
N GLU A 18 2.20 -10.21 -8.87
CA GLU A 18 1.33 -10.54 -7.74
C GLU A 18 1.86 -11.78 -7.02
N VAL A 19 2.06 -11.67 -5.71
CA VAL A 19 2.29 -12.83 -4.84
C VAL A 19 0.93 -13.41 -4.50
N THR A 20 0.58 -14.54 -5.11
CA THR A 20 -0.74 -15.14 -4.86
C THR A 20 -0.85 -15.71 -3.45
N PRO A 21 -2.08 -15.89 -2.93
CA PRO A 21 -2.30 -16.53 -1.63
C PRO A 21 -1.61 -17.89 -1.50
N ALA A 22 -1.56 -18.69 -2.58
CA ALA A 22 -0.87 -19.99 -2.57
C ALA A 22 0.66 -19.84 -2.43
N ALA A 23 1.28 -18.93 -3.18
CA ALA A 23 2.70 -18.62 -3.02
C ALA A 23 3.02 -18.09 -1.62
N GLN A 24 2.17 -17.18 -1.12
CA GLN A 24 2.30 -16.62 0.21
C GLN A 24 2.21 -17.71 1.29
N GLU A 25 1.27 -18.64 1.17
CA GLU A 25 1.11 -19.77 2.11
C GLU A 25 2.36 -20.65 2.14
N VAL A 26 2.94 -20.99 0.98
CA VAL A 26 4.20 -21.75 0.89
C VAL A 26 5.34 -21.03 1.63
N LEU A 27 5.49 -19.72 1.40
CA LEU A 27 6.52 -18.93 2.07
C LEU A 27 6.24 -18.79 3.58
N MET A 28 4.97 -18.71 3.99
CA MET A 28 4.59 -18.65 5.40
C MET A 28 4.91 -19.97 6.12
N GLN A 29 4.59 -21.11 5.51
CA GLN A 29 4.90 -22.44 6.06
C GLN A 29 6.40 -22.69 6.20
N ALA A 30 7.21 -22.08 5.33
CA ALA A 30 8.67 -22.13 5.40
C ALA A 30 9.30 -21.07 6.32
N ASP A 31 8.51 -20.25 7.02
CA ASP A 31 8.95 -19.06 7.77
C ASP A 31 9.79 -18.06 6.95
N GLN A 32 9.46 -17.92 5.67
CA GLN A 32 10.15 -17.05 4.70
C GLN A 32 9.32 -15.84 4.26
N TRP A 33 8.17 -15.60 4.91
CA TRP A 33 7.28 -14.48 4.61
C TRP A 33 7.18 -13.49 5.77
N ARG A 34 7.45 -12.20 5.50
CA ARG A 34 7.44 -11.13 6.51
C ARG A 34 6.50 -9.98 6.15
N ASP A 35 5.55 -10.18 5.25
CA ASP A 35 4.77 -9.10 4.62
C ASP A 35 3.27 -9.11 4.92
N SER A 36 2.76 -10.13 5.62
CA SER A 36 1.36 -10.21 6.11
C SER A 36 1.06 -9.16 7.17
N PRO A 37 -0.18 -8.69 7.36
CA PRO A 37 -0.53 -7.87 8.52
C PRO A 37 -0.01 -8.48 9.84
N ASN A 38 0.48 -7.65 10.75
CA ASN A 38 1.00 -8.17 12.02
C ASN A 38 -0.16 -8.67 12.88
N ASP A 39 -0.18 -9.98 13.19
CA ASP A 39 -0.87 -10.47 14.37
C ASP A 39 0.01 -10.18 15.59
N TYR A 40 -0.36 -9.17 16.37
CA TYR A 40 0.39 -8.79 17.57
C TYR A 40 0.24 -9.80 18.73
N GLY A 41 -0.57 -10.84 18.56
CA GLY A 41 -0.77 -11.91 19.53
C GLY A 41 -1.72 -11.56 20.67
N PRO A 42 -2.04 -12.55 21.52
CA PRO A 42 -3.15 -12.46 22.49
C PRO A 42 -3.01 -11.34 23.53
N ASN A 43 -1.78 -10.98 23.93
CA ASN A 43 -1.56 -9.97 24.97
C ASN A 43 -1.54 -8.52 24.45
N TRP A 44 -1.76 -8.30 23.15
CA TRP A 44 -1.55 -6.99 22.55
C TRP A 44 -2.41 -5.87 23.18
N GLN A 45 -3.71 -6.11 23.35
CA GLN A 45 -4.61 -5.09 23.90
C GLN A 45 -4.24 -4.72 25.34
N GLU A 46 -3.84 -5.71 26.15
CA GLU A 46 -3.39 -5.52 27.52
C GLU A 46 -2.08 -4.72 27.57
N GLN A 47 -1.08 -5.11 26.76
CA GLN A 47 0.21 -4.41 26.70
C GLN A 47 0.04 -2.99 26.15
N ARG A 48 -0.85 -2.79 25.19
CA ARG A 48 -1.19 -1.47 24.66
C ARG A 48 -1.84 -0.58 25.71
N ALA A 49 -2.74 -1.11 26.53
CA ALA A 49 -3.31 -0.37 27.66
C ALA A 49 -2.24 0.00 28.71
N LYS A 50 -1.33 -0.94 29.03
CA LYS A 50 -0.21 -0.72 29.95
C LYS A 50 0.76 0.36 29.44
N VAL A 51 1.09 0.38 28.15
CA VAL A 51 1.92 1.43 27.55
C VAL A 51 1.24 2.80 27.66
N ARG A 52 -0.06 2.87 27.35
CA ARG A 52 -0.83 4.12 27.46
C ARG A 52 -0.85 4.66 28.88
N ALA A 53 -1.10 3.79 29.87
CA ALA A 53 -1.09 4.17 31.27
C ALA A 53 0.32 4.58 31.75
N ARG A 54 1.36 3.82 31.37
CA ARG A 54 2.77 4.12 31.68
C ARG A 54 3.18 5.50 31.18
N ASP A 55 2.79 5.84 29.96
CA ASP A 55 3.17 7.09 29.29
C ASP A 55 2.19 8.24 29.57
N GLY A 56 1.28 8.08 30.55
CA GLY A 56 0.35 9.12 30.98
C GLY A 56 -0.61 9.59 29.89
N TYR A 57 -0.93 8.72 28.93
CA TYR A 57 -1.77 9.04 27.76
C TYR A 57 -1.22 10.23 26.93
N ALA A 58 0.09 10.45 26.94
CA ALA A 58 0.76 11.50 26.19
C ALA A 58 1.85 10.94 25.27
N CYS A 59 2.01 11.57 24.11
CA CYS A 59 3.05 11.19 23.17
C CYS A 59 4.43 11.35 23.81
N THR A 60 5.18 10.27 23.92
CA THR A 60 6.53 10.26 24.51
C THR A 60 7.58 11.07 23.73
N GLN A 61 7.27 11.47 22.48
CA GLN A 61 8.17 12.22 21.62
C GLN A 61 7.93 13.73 21.62
N CYS A 62 6.68 14.17 21.80
CA CYS A 62 6.32 15.60 21.71
C CYS A 62 5.42 16.10 22.84
N GLY A 63 5.04 15.23 23.78
CA GLY A 63 4.19 15.55 24.93
C GLY A 63 2.72 15.76 24.62
N THR A 64 2.28 15.68 23.36
CA THR A 64 0.88 15.90 23.00
C THR A 64 -0.03 14.85 23.64
N PRO A 65 -1.05 15.23 24.44
CA PRO A 65 -1.99 14.29 25.04
C PRO A 65 -2.84 13.59 23.98
N GLU A 66 -3.41 12.44 24.31
CA GLU A 66 -4.39 11.76 23.46
C GLU A 66 -5.64 12.64 23.25
N PRO A 67 -6.08 12.85 22.01
CA PRO A 67 -7.32 13.57 21.74
C PRO A 67 -8.54 12.75 22.17
N GLU A 68 -9.64 13.44 22.48
CA GLU A 68 -10.91 12.77 22.79
C GLU A 68 -11.39 11.93 21.59
N GLY A 69 -11.85 10.71 21.86
CA GLY A 69 -12.32 9.79 20.83
C GLY A 69 -11.23 9.10 20.01
N ARG A 70 -9.93 9.37 20.25
CA ARG A 70 -8.85 8.68 19.55
C ARG A 70 -7.62 8.45 20.41
N GLN A 71 -7.18 7.20 20.44
CA GLN A 71 -5.99 6.78 21.16
C GLN A 71 -4.74 6.98 20.30
N HIS A 72 -3.60 7.24 20.94
CA HIS A 72 -2.31 7.32 20.26
C HIS A 72 -1.86 5.93 19.79
N ASP A 73 -0.94 5.94 18.84
CA ASP A 73 -0.38 4.75 18.22
C ASP A 73 0.73 4.20 19.12
N VAL A 74 0.81 2.88 19.26
CA VAL A 74 1.91 2.22 19.99
C VAL A 74 2.88 1.66 18.96
N HIS A 75 4.10 2.16 19.00
CA HIS A 75 5.18 1.81 18.09
C HIS A 75 6.14 0.80 18.73
N HIS A 76 6.49 -0.26 18.00
CA HIS A 76 7.56 -1.18 18.39
C HIS A 76 8.92 -0.59 18.03
N LEU A 77 9.85 -0.50 18.99
CA LEU A 77 11.21 0.00 18.78
C LEU A 77 12.01 -0.96 17.88
N THR A 78 12.04 -2.24 18.27
CA THR A 78 12.43 -3.35 17.39
C THR A 78 11.15 -3.85 16.70
N PRO A 79 11.05 -3.79 15.36
CA PRO A 79 9.81 -4.10 14.64
C PRO A 79 9.30 -5.51 14.95
N PHE A 80 7.99 -5.65 15.17
CA PHE A 80 7.36 -6.92 15.59
C PHE A 80 7.75 -8.13 14.71
N ARG A 81 7.89 -7.91 13.39
CA ARG A 81 8.24 -8.94 12.40
C ARG A 81 9.61 -9.59 12.62
N THR A 82 10.54 -8.94 13.32
CA THR A 82 11.88 -9.49 13.56
C THR A 82 11.89 -10.58 14.64
N TYR A 83 10.82 -10.69 15.43
CA TYR A 83 10.70 -11.70 16.48
C TYR A 83 10.20 -13.06 15.98
N GLY A 84 9.73 -13.17 14.72
CA GLY A 84 9.30 -14.45 14.14
C GLY A 84 8.14 -15.10 14.89
N TYR A 85 7.16 -14.31 15.33
CA TYR A 85 5.95 -14.86 15.94
C TYR A 85 5.10 -15.59 14.90
N ILE A 86 4.72 -16.83 15.21
CA ILE A 86 3.82 -17.65 14.40
C ILE A 86 2.65 -18.09 15.31
N PRO A 87 1.41 -17.64 15.05
CA PRO A 87 0.24 -18.00 15.85
C PRO A 87 0.06 -19.51 15.99
N GLY A 88 -0.15 -19.98 17.22
CA GLY A 88 -0.31 -21.40 17.53
C GLY A 88 0.99 -22.23 17.54
N HIS A 89 2.11 -21.68 17.07
CA HIS A 89 3.39 -22.38 17.01
C HIS A 89 4.42 -21.87 18.04
N ASN A 90 4.44 -20.57 18.34
CA ASN A 90 5.34 -20.02 19.35
C ASN A 90 4.74 -18.81 20.09
N GLU A 91 5.41 -18.37 21.15
CA GLU A 91 4.97 -17.24 21.99
C GLU A 91 5.85 -15.98 21.83
N ASN A 92 6.54 -15.83 20.71
CA ASN A 92 7.48 -14.71 20.51
C ASN A 92 6.80 -13.34 20.56
N TYR A 93 5.47 -13.28 20.43
CA TYR A 93 4.65 -12.09 20.70
C TYR A 93 4.90 -11.50 22.10
N GLN A 94 5.19 -12.34 23.11
CA GLN A 94 5.48 -11.88 24.47
C GLN A 94 6.76 -11.05 24.51
N LEU A 95 7.80 -11.48 23.79
CA LEU A 95 9.07 -10.76 23.66
C LEU A 95 8.87 -9.44 22.92
N ALA A 96 8.17 -9.49 21.79
CA ALA A 96 7.91 -8.33 20.95
C ALA A 96 7.08 -7.26 21.68
N ASN A 97 6.11 -7.67 22.49
CA ASN A 97 5.20 -6.78 23.21
C ASN A 97 5.67 -6.41 24.62
N ARG A 98 6.93 -6.67 25.00
CA ARG A 98 7.48 -6.16 26.27
C ARG A 98 7.38 -4.63 26.28
N LEU A 99 6.97 -4.04 27.40
CA LEU A 99 6.84 -2.58 27.52
C LEU A 99 8.12 -1.85 27.12
N SER A 100 9.30 -2.43 27.40
CA SER A 100 10.60 -1.90 27.00
C SER A 100 10.80 -1.77 25.48
N ASN A 101 10.06 -2.55 24.68
CA ASN A 101 10.08 -2.50 23.21
C ASN A 101 8.97 -1.60 22.63
N LEU A 102 8.16 -0.94 23.47
CA LEU A 102 6.98 -0.20 23.03
C LEU A 102 7.05 1.28 23.41
N LYS A 103 6.64 2.14 22.48
CA LYS A 103 6.62 3.60 22.64
C LYS A 103 5.27 4.20 22.21
N LEU A 104 4.62 4.99 23.06
CA LEU A 104 3.39 5.69 22.71
C LEU A 104 3.69 6.96 21.91
N LEU A 105 3.06 7.11 20.74
CA LEU A 105 3.30 8.21 19.81
C LEU A 105 1.98 8.74 19.20
N CYS A 106 1.89 10.07 19.04
CA CYS A 106 0.84 10.64 18.21
C CYS A 106 1.05 10.31 16.73
N GLN A 107 -0.02 10.34 15.93
CA GLN A 107 0.02 9.97 14.50
C GLN A 107 1.13 10.69 13.72
N ARG A 108 1.38 11.98 14.01
CA ARG A 108 2.44 12.76 13.35
C ARG A 108 3.84 12.23 13.69
N CYS A 109 4.09 11.95 14.97
CA CYS A 109 5.38 11.41 15.41
C CYS A 109 5.56 9.96 14.94
N HIS A 110 4.51 9.15 14.96
CA HIS A 110 4.51 7.78 14.45
C HIS A 110 4.94 7.74 12.97
N ARG A 111 4.23 8.49 12.11
CA ARG A 111 4.55 8.58 10.68
C ARG A 111 5.98 9.04 10.40
N ARG A 112 6.51 9.97 11.21
CA ARG A 112 7.89 10.47 11.05
C ARG A 112 8.93 9.41 11.38
N ILE A 113 8.70 8.60 12.40
CA ILE A 113 9.61 7.50 12.78
C ILE A 113 9.54 6.37 11.74
N GLU A 114 8.34 6.01 11.29
CA GLU A 114 8.16 5.02 10.21
C GLU A 114 8.82 5.43 8.89
N ALA A 115 8.91 6.73 8.62
CA ALA A 115 9.63 7.24 7.45
C ALA A 115 11.16 7.01 7.54
N GLY A 116 11.72 6.94 8.75
CA GLY A 116 13.16 6.74 8.99
C GLY A 116 13.58 5.27 9.10
N VAL A 117 12.69 4.38 9.54
CA VAL A 117 12.96 2.95 9.76
C VAL A 117 12.10 2.12 8.82
N ARG A 118 12.68 1.71 7.68
CA ARG A 118 12.07 0.71 6.79
C ARG A 118 12.85 -0.59 6.82
N THR A 119 12.43 -1.50 7.68
CA THR A 119 12.88 -2.89 7.62
C THR A 119 12.50 -3.46 6.26
N ARG A 120 13.47 -3.96 5.50
CA ARG A 120 13.23 -4.52 4.17
C ARG A 120 12.95 -6.02 4.26
N SER A 121 11.76 -6.42 3.85
CA SER A 121 11.40 -7.81 3.68
C SER A 121 11.92 -8.41 2.37
N GLY A 122 11.62 -9.68 2.12
CA GLY A 122 11.89 -10.30 0.82
C GLY A 122 11.20 -9.58 -0.34
N LEU A 123 9.97 -9.09 -0.14
CA LEU A 123 9.23 -8.35 -1.17
C LEU A 123 9.89 -7.00 -1.49
N ASP A 124 10.38 -6.27 -0.47
CA ASP A 124 11.12 -5.02 -0.67
C ASP A 124 12.46 -5.27 -1.36
N GLY A 125 13.15 -6.34 -0.97
CA GLY A 125 14.43 -6.73 -1.53
C GLY A 125 14.32 -7.12 -3.00
N LEU A 126 13.31 -7.92 -3.34
CA LEU A 126 13.01 -8.29 -4.72
C LEU A 126 12.57 -7.08 -5.55
N GLY A 127 11.68 -6.24 -5.03
CA GLY A 127 11.25 -5.02 -5.71
C GLY A 127 12.41 -4.09 -6.05
N TYR A 128 13.36 -3.93 -5.12
CA TYR A 128 14.58 -3.17 -5.35
C TYR A 128 15.46 -3.78 -6.47
N ALA A 129 15.67 -5.10 -6.43
CA ALA A 129 16.46 -5.80 -7.44
C ALA A 129 15.84 -5.68 -8.83
N LEU A 130 14.53 -5.91 -8.96
CA LEU A 130 13.81 -5.80 -10.22
C LEU A 130 13.79 -4.36 -10.75
N GLY A 131 13.61 -3.36 -9.88
CA GLY A 131 13.67 -1.96 -10.27
C GLY A 131 15.02 -1.56 -10.87
N ASN A 132 16.13 -2.06 -10.33
CA ASN A 132 17.46 -1.85 -10.89
C ASN A 132 17.62 -2.53 -12.26
N LEU A 133 17.21 -3.81 -12.35
CA LEU A 133 17.35 -4.59 -13.59
C LEU A 133 16.44 -4.10 -14.72
N ALA A 134 15.25 -3.62 -14.41
CA ALA A 134 14.28 -3.18 -15.42
C ALA A 134 14.88 -2.15 -16.39
N SER A 135 15.64 -1.18 -15.89
CA SER A 135 16.33 -0.19 -16.72
C SER A 135 17.34 -0.80 -17.70
N LEU A 136 18.03 -1.88 -17.29
CA LEU A 136 18.99 -2.60 -18.14
C LEU A 136 18.28 -3.42 -19.23
N TYR A 137 17.19 -4.11 -18.89
CA TYR A 137 16.42 -4.90 -19.87
C TYR A 137 15.67 -4.02 -20.88
N LEU A 138 15.27 -2.81 -20.45
CA LEU A 138 14.56 -1.85 -21.29
C LEU A 138 15.49 -0.87 -22.01
N MET A 139 16.78 -0.87 -21.69
CA MET A 139 17.78 0.09 -22.20
C MET A 139 17.32 1.55 -22.00
N CYS A 140 16.72 1.85 -20.86
CA CYS A 140 16.23 3.19 -20.50
C CYS A 140 16.96 3.78 -19.29
N ASP A 141 16.73 5.06 -19.01
CA ASP A 141 17.28 5.66 -17.80
C ASP A 141 16.47 5.18 -16.59
N ARG A 142 17.16 4.92 -15.46
CA ARG A 142 16.50 4.49 -14.22
C ARG A 142 15.41 5.46 -13.75
N ASN A 143 15.52 6.75 -14.11
CA ASN A 143 14.57 7.78 -13.72
C ASN A 143 13.31 7.78 -14.59
N ASP A 144 13.28 7.03 -15.70
CA ASP A 144 12.10 6.83 -16.52
C ASP A 144 11.11 5.86 -15.88
N LEU A 145 11.58 5.07 -14.90
CA LEU A 145 10.81 4.06 -14.21
C LEU A 145 10.54 4.45 -12.75
N GLY A 146 9.37 4.08 -12.27
CA GLY A 146 8.99 4.04 -10.87
C GLY A 146 8.84 2.59 -10.41
N MET A 147 9.15 2.33 -9.14
CA MET A 147 8.92 1.03 -8.52
C MET A 147 8.17 1.24 -7.19
N ALA A 148 7.14 0.44 -6.97
CA ALA A 148 6.36 0.46 -5.74
C ALA A 148 6.05 -0.95 -5.27
N VAL A 149 6.25 -1.19 -3.97
CA VAL A 149 5.76 -2.38 -3.29
C VAL A 149 4.45 -2.02 -2.60
N VAL A 150 3.40 -2.79 -2.89
CA VAL A 150 2.05 -2.55 -2.40
C VAL A 150 1.60 -3.76 -1.58
N ARG A 151 1.08 -3.49 -0.39
CA ARG A 151 0.69 -4.49 0.61
C ARG A 151 -0.82 -4.44 0.88
N GLU A 152 -1.36 -5.53 1.41
CA GLU A 152 -2.79 -5.63 1.76
C GLU A 152 -3.29 -4.46 2.62
N GLU A 153 -2.56 -4.10 3.69
CA GLU A 153 -2.95 -3.01 4.58
C GLU A 153 -3.06 -1.65 3.85
N GLN A 154 -2.18 -1.41 2.88
CA GLN A 154 -2.18 -0.16 2.10
C GLN A 154 -3.39 -0.11 1.16
N LEU A 155 -3.70 -1.24 0.51
CA LEU A 155 -4.85 -1.39 -0.37
C LEU A 155 -6.17 -1.17 0.41
N ASN A 156 -6.27 -1.74 1.60
CA ASN A 156 -7.44 -1.59 2.47
C ASN A 156 -7.60 -0.15 2.96
N ALA A 157 -6.50 0.50 3.37
CA ALA A 157 -6.52 1.90 3.81
C ALA A 157 -6.90 2.87 2.69
N GLU A 158 -6.44 2.65 1.45
CA GLU A 158 -6.81 3.45 0.28
C GLU A 158 -8.28 3.24 -0.11
N ALA A 159 -8.77 2.00 -0.08
CA ALA A 159 -10.18 1.69 -0.33
C ALA A 159 -11.10 2.40 0.68
N GLN A 160 -10.72 2.42 1.96
CA GLN A 160 -11.45 3.17 3.00
C GLN A 160 -11.45 4.68 2.76
N ARG A 161 -10.31 5.25 2.35
CA ARG A 161 -10.22 6.69 2.01
C ARG A 161 -11.06 7.06 0.80
N ARG A 162 -11.09 6.22 -0.25
CA ARG A 162 -11.92 6.44 -1.43
C ARG A 162 -13.41 6.37 -1.11
N LYS A 163 -13.83 5.47 -0.22
CA LYS A 163 -15.21 5.41 0.28
C LYS A 163 -15.59 6.68 1.06
N GLY A 164 -14.74 7.13 1.98
CA GLY A 164 -14.98 8.37 2.73
C GLY A 164 -15.02 9.62 1.84
N ALA A 165 -14.10 9.74 0.87
CA ALA A 165 -14.12 10.86 -0.08
C ALA A 165 -15.34 10.85 -1.02
N GLY A 166 -15.84 9.65 -1.37
CA GLY A 166 -17.08 9.48 -2.13
C GLY A 166 -18.31 9.93 -1.34
N GLU A 167 -18.40 9.56 -0.06
CA GLU A 167 -19.47 10.00 0.86
C GLU A 167 -19.42 11.52 1.11
N ASP A 168 -18.24 12.09 1.29
CA ASP A 168 -18.04 13.54 1.45
C ASP A 168 -18.45 14.31 0.20
N SER A 169 -18.14 13.79 -1.00
CA SER A 169 -18.55 14.39 -2.27
C SER A 169 -20.07 14.32 -2.49
N LEU A 170 -20.69 13.18 -2.17
CA LEU A 170 -22.14 13.00 -2.25
C LEU A 170 -22.88 13.90 -1.26
N ASN A 171 -22.36 14.04 -0.04
CA ASN A 171 -22.91 14.96 0.96
C ASN A 171 -22.75 16.43 0.53
N ALA A 172 -21.61 16.80 -0.06
CA ALA A 172 -21.39 18.16 -0.59
C ALA A 172 -22.30 18.47 -1.78
N GLU A 173 -22.58 17.51 -2.66
CA GLU A 173 -23.51 17.69 -3.77
C GLU A 173 -24.97 17.73 -3.29
N ALA A 174 -25.35 16.89 -2.33
CA ALA A 174 -26.67 16.94 -1.70
C ALA A 174 -26.90 18.25 -0.95
N GLN A 175 -25.87 18.80 -0.30
CA GLN A 175 -25.93 20.11 0.34
C GLN A 175 -26.12 21.23 -0.70
N ARG A 176 -25.35 21.23 -1.79
CA ARG A 176 -25.54 22.18 -2.89
C ARG A 176 -26.94 22.13 -3.51
N ARG A 177 -27.52 20.93 -3.65
CA ARG A 177 -28.91 20.76 -4.12
C ARG A 177 -29.92 21.35 -3.13
N ARG A 178 -29.75 21.09 -1.83
CA ARG A 178 -30.61 21.70 -0.79
C ARG A 178 -30.48 23.22 -0.75
N ASP A 179 -29.28 23.74 -0.90
CA ASP A 179 -29.02 25.19 -0.92
C ASP A 179 -29.66 25.82 -2.18
N ALA A 180 -29.53 25.18 -3.35
CA ALA A 180 -30.17 25.62 -4.60
C ALA A 180 -31.70 25.49 -4.55
N GLU A 181 -32.25 24.46 -3.92
CA GLU A 181 -33.70 24.28 -3.69
C GLU A 181 -34.23 25.31 -2.68
N GLY A 182 -33.44 25.66 -1.66
CA GLY A 182 -33.74 26.74 -0.72
C GLY A 182 -33.76 28.12 -1.38
N GLU A 183 -32.81 28.39 -2.29
CA GLU A 183 -32.80 29.61 -3.12
C GLU A 183 -33.98 29.64 -4.10
N GLN A 184 -34.33 28.51 -4.73
CA GLN A 184 -35.48 28.40 -5.61
C GLN A 184 -36.81 28.54 -4.87
N HIS A 185 -36.94 28.01 -3.65
CA HIS A 185 -38.15 28.17 -2.82
C HIS A 185 -38.37 29.63 -2.42
N ASN A 186 -37.27 30.34 -2.11
CA ASN A 186 -37.30 31.78 -1.82
C ASN A 186 -37.64 32.61 -3.06
N ALA A 187 -37.17 32.20 -4.24
CA ALA A 187 -37.50 32.82 -5.53
C ALA A 187 -38.94 32.54 -6.00
N LYS A 188 -39.49 31.35 -5.70
CA LYS A 188 -40.87 30.96 -6.06
C LYS A 188 -41.93 31.61 -5.17
N MET A 189 -41.61 31.98 -3.93
CA MET A 189 -42.51 32.80 -3.10
C MET A 189 -42.72 34.22 -3.66
N GLN A 190 -41.87 34.69 -4.57
CA GLN A 190 -41.95 36.04 -5.15
C GLN A 190 -42.61 36.09 -6.54
N ARG A 191 -43.00 34.96 -7.15
CA ARG A 191 -43.74 34.95 -8.41
C ARG A 191 -44.82 33.88 -8.39
N GLY A 192 -46.03 34.33 -8.12
CA GLY A 192 -47.22 33.52 -8.29
C GLY A 192 -47.55 33.29 -9.77
N LYS A 193 -48.17 32.13 -9.97
CA LYS A 193 -49.17 31.76 -10.98
C LYS A 193 -48.71 31.22 -12.35
N ASP A 194 -49.36 30.09 -12.65
CA ASP A 194 -49.70 29.49 -13.94
C ASP A 194 -48.67 28.55 -14.61
N ALA A 195 -48.98 27.25 -14.61
CA ALA A 195 -49.29 26.47 -15.82
C ALA A 195 -49.21 24.96 -15.55
N GLU A 196 -50.32 24.28 -15.86
CA GLU A 196 -50.43 22.83 -15.99
C GLU A 196 -49.83 22.36 -17.32
N GLY A 197 -49.29 21.14 -17.34
CA GLY A 197 -48.89 20.45 -18.57
C GLY A 197 -48.08 19.19 -18.26
N GLY A 198 -48.73 18.03 -18.31
CA GLY A 198 -48.06 16.72 -18.33
C GLY A 198 -47.47 16.40 -19.71
N TRP A 199 -46.72 15.30 -19.81
CA TRP A 199 -46.79 14.20 -20.80
C TRP A 199 -45.72 13.15 -20.43
N GLY A 200 -46.03 11.89 -20.70
CA GLY A 200 -45.38 10.71 -20.12
C GLY A 200 -44.07 10.25 -20.76
N GLY A 201 -43.55 9.14 -20.24
CA GLY A 201 -42.33 8.47 -20.68
C GLY A 201 -42.15 7.12 -20.01
N ASP A 202 -42.49 6.10 -20.78
CA ASP A 202 -42.18 4.67 -20.82
C ASP A 202 -41.30 3.98 -19.75
N ASP A 203 -41.75 2.75 -19.49
CA ASP A 203 -41.15 1.61 -18.80
C ASP A 203 -39.72 1.32 -19.30
N GLU A 204 -38.72 1.57 -18.46
CA GLU A 204 -37.44 0.88 -18.55
C GLU A 204 -36.98 0.38 -17.18
N ARG A 205 -36.96 -0.94 -17.10
CA ARG A 205 -36.55 -1.81 -16.00
C ARG A 205 -35.19 -1.33 -15.45
N ARG A 206 -35.27 -0.64 -14.31
CA ARG A 206 -34.15 -0.13 -13.50
C ARG A 206 -33.27 -1.29 -13.03
N THR A 207 -32.29 -1.68 -13.83
CA THR A 207 -31.09 -2.35 -13.31
C THR A 207 -30.34 -1.28 -12.53
N THR A 208 -30.35 -1.42 -11.21
CA THR A 208 -29.68 -0.50 -10.29
C THR A 208 -28.20 -0.39 -10.67
N SER A 209 -27.74 0.84 -10.89
CA SER A 209 -26.33 1.18 -11.15
C SER A 209 -25.36 0.68 -10.07
N ASP A 210 -25.90 0.19 -8.96
CA ASP A 210 -25.17 -0.35 -7.81
C ASP A 210 -24.56 -1.73 -8.10
N ASP A 211 -25.16 -2.54 -8.99
CA ASP A 211 -24.69 -3.90 -9.27
C ASP A 211 -23.47 -3.92 -10.22
N LEU A 212 -23.35 -2.93 -11.11
CA LEU A 212 -22.21 -2.81 -12.03
C LEU A 212 -21.00 -2.11 -11.40
N ARG A 213 -21.22 -1.20 -10.43
CA ARG A 213 -20.14 -0.54 -9.67
C ARG A 213 -19.38 -1.49 -8.76
N ASN A 214 -20.00 -2.58 -8.32
CA ASN A 214 -19.37 -3.53 -7.40
C ASN A 214 -18.49 -4.59 -8.10
N SER A 215 -18.45 -4.60 -9.44
CA SER A 215 -17.65 -5.53 -10.26
C SER A 215 -16.27 -4.97 -10.68
N GLN A 216 -16.09 -3.66 -10.57
CA GLN A 216 -14.85 -2.95 -10.91
C GLN A 216 -14.03 -2.70 -9.64
N LEU A 217 -12.83 -3.28 -9.59
CA LEU A 217 -11.87 -3.16 -8.49
C LEU A 217 -12.17 -3.97 -7.22
N ALA A 218 -12.48 -5.26 -7.35
CA ALA A 218 -11.93 -6.22 -6.38
C ALA A 218 -10.41 -6.21 -6.53
N ILE A 219 -9.75 -5.20 -5.95
CA ILE A 219 -8.32 -5.23 -5.67
C ILE A 219 -8.14 -6.51 -4.86
N ARG A 220 -7.66 -7.59 -5.49
CA ARG A 220 -7.29 -8.78 -4.74
C ARG A 220 -6.28 -8.33 -3.69
N SER A 221 -6.50 -8.69 -2.44
CA SER A 221 -5.70 -8.26 -1.28
C SER A 221 -4.24 -8.74 -1.29
N SER A 222 -3.82 -9.44 -2.36
CA SER A 222 -2.49 -9.96 -2.58
C SER A 222 -1.41 -8.86 -2.65
N PRO A 223 -0.25 -9.06 -2.00
CA PRO A 223 0.90 -8.15 -2.15
C PRO A 223 1.47 -8.14 -3.57
N ARG A 224 1.93 -6.97 -4.00
CA ARG A 224 2.38 -6.72 -5.38
C ARG A 224 3.66 -5.89 -5.45
N ILE A 225 4.46 -6.15 -6.48
CA ILE A 225 5.55 -5.28 -6.93
C ILE A 225 5.11 -4.65 -8.25
N TYR A 226 5.04 -3.32 -8.30
CA TYR A 226 4.77 -2.55 -9.50
C TYR A 226 6.05 -1.94 -10.05
N ILE A 227 6.20 -1.99 -11.38
CA ILE A 227 7.15 -1.19 -12.15
C ILE A 227 6.34 -0.45 -13.20
N PHE A 228 6.48 0.86 -13.24
CA PHE A 228 5.65 1.72 -14.09
C PHE A 228 6.47 2.86 -14.65
N GLU A 229 5.98 3.44 -15.73
CA GLU A 229 6.63 4.55 -16.40
C GLU A 229 6.31 5.86 -15.68
N ARG A 230 7.33 6.68 -15.45
CA ARG A 230 7.16 8.03 -14.88
C ARG A 230 6.80 9.06 -15.95
N ILE A 231 6.96 8.70 -17.21
CA ILE A 231 6.58 9.51 -18.37
C ILE A 231 5.07 9.41 -18.54
N ALA A 232 4.41 10.56 -18.69
CA ALA A 232 2.98 10.63 -18.90
C ALA A 232 2.58 9.97 -20.24
N ALA A 233 1.41 9.32 -20.28
CA ALA A 233 0.92 8.48 -21.37
C ALA A 233 1.69 7.15 -21.61
N GLY A 234 2.91 7.01 -21.06
CA GLY A 234 3.76 5.84 -21.23
C GLY A 234 4.37 5.73 -22.64
N LEU A 235 5.47 4.99 -22.73
CA LEU A 235 6.20 4.65 -23.96
C LEU A 235 6.13 3.15 -24.28
N GLY A 236 5.48 2.35 -23.44
CA GLY A 236 5.29 0.91 -23.64
C GLY A 236 6.33 0.04 -22.93
N PHE A 237 7.10 0.59 -21.98
CA PHE A 237 8.05 -0.18 -21.19
C PHE A 237 7.37 -1.26 -20.34
N SER A 238 6.19 -0.95 -19.80
CA SER A 238 5.43 -1.93 -19.01
C SER A 238 5.03 -3.17 -19.82
N GLN A 239 4.70 -3.00 -21.11
CA GLN A 239 4.43 -4.13 -22.01
C GLN A 239 5.70 -4.95 -22.27
N GLN A 240 6.82 -4.28 -22.55
CA GLN A 240 8.09 -4.98 -22.76
C GLN A 240 8.57 -5.75 -21.52
N LEU A 241 8.39 -5.20 -20.31
CA LEU A 241 8.67 -5.92 -19.07
C LEU A 241 7.78 -7.14 -18.87
N PHE A 242 6.51 -7.04 -19.29
CA PHE A 242 5.59 -8.17 -19.26
C PHE A 242 6.06 -9.31 -20.19
N GLU A 243 6.47 -8.97 -21.41
CA GLU A 243 7.00 -9.92 -22.39
C GLU A 243 8.33 -10.56 -21.91
N ARG A 244 9.19 -9.77 -21.26
CA ARG A 244 10.49 -10.19 -20.71
C ARG A 244 10.42 -10.68 -19.25
N HIS A 245 9.24 -10.96 -18.74
CA HIS A 245 9.03 -11.29 -17.32
C HIS A 245 9.95 -12.43 -16.84
N ALA A 246 9.99 -13.55 -17.58
CA ALA A 246 10.79 -14.70 -17.17
C ALA A 246 12.30 -14.39 -17.17
N GLU A 247 12.79 -13.64 -18.16
CA GLU A 247 14.19 -13.19 -18.24
C GLU A 247 14.55 -12.29 -17.05
N MET A 248 13.66 -11.35 -16.72
CA MET A 248 13.88 -10.41 -15.62
C MET A 248 13.94 -11.12 -14.25
N LEU A 249 13.05 -12.10 -13.99
CA LEU A 249 13.13 -12.89 -12.76
C LEU A 249 14.41 -13.73 -12.69
N ALA A 250 14.83 -14.31 -13.83
CA ALA A 250 16.06 -15.08 -13.89
C ALA A 250 17.30 -14.22 -13.63
N GLY A 251 17.37 -13.03 -14.24
CA GLY A 251 18.43 -12.06 -14.00
C GLY A 251 18.45 -11.55 -12.55
N ALA A 252 17.28 -11.37 -11.92
CA ALA A 252 17.19 -11.00 -10.51
C ALA A 252 17.77 -12.09 -9.61
N GLU A 253 17.43 -13.36 -9.87
CA GLU A 253 18.00 -14.47 -9.12
C GLU A 253 19.52 -14.58 -9.30
N GLU A 254 20.01 -14.49 -10.53
CA GLU A 254 21.45 -14.51 -10.83
C GLU A 254 22.20 -13.40 -10.09
N MET A 255 21.71 -12.15 -10.19
CA MET A 255 22.29 -11.00 -9.51
C MET A 255 22.31 -11.18 -7.98
N ILE A 256 21.21 -11.65 -7.38
CA ILE A 256 21.11 -11.80 -5.93
C ILE A 256 21.99 -12.96 -5.45
N ARG A 257 21.99 -14.11 -6.12
CA ARG A 257 22.83 -15.27 -5.76
C ARG A 257 24.32 -14.96 -5.94
N GLY A 258 24.70 -14.31 -7.04
CA GLY A 258 26.08 -13.97 -7.37
C GLY A 258 26.70 -12.90 -6.46
N CYS A 259 25.89 -12.09 -5.77
CA CYS A 259 26.39 -11.10 -4.84
C CYS A 259 27.00 -11.75 -3.58
N GLY A 260 28.26 -11.47 -3.26
CA GLY A 260 28.97 -12.04 -2.09
C GLY A 260 28.49 -11.58 -0.70
N CYS A 261 27.44 -10.75 -0.60
CA CYS A 261 26.91 -10.33 0.70
C CYS A 261 26.14 -11.47 1.39
N ARG A 262 26.14 -11.47 2.73
CA ARG A 262 25.42 -12.45 3.54
C ARG A 262 23.93 -12.15 3.67
N PHE A 263 23.59 -10.91 4.01
CA PHE A 263 22.22 -10.54 4.42
C PHE A 263 21.47 -9.68 3.39
N GLY A 264 22.20 -9.06 2.46
CA GLY A 264 21.70 -8.08 1.51
C GLY A 264 22.58 -6.82 1.50
N CYS A 265 22.64 -6.12 0.37
CA CYS A 265 23.39 -4.88 0.24
C CYS A 265 22.87 -4.03 -0.94
N PRO A 266 23.28 -2.75 -1.05
CA PRO A 266 22.91 -1.87 -2.16
C PRO A 266 23.13 -2.44 -3.57
N ALA A 267 24.06 -3.39 -3.74
CA ALA A 267 24.34 -4.01 -5.04
C ALA A 267 23.38 -5.16 -5.43
N CYS A 268 22.51 -5.64 -4.53
CA CYS A 268 21.55 -6.70 -4.84
C CYS A 268 20.12 -6.34 -4.40
N VAL A 269 19.72 -6.69 -3.18
CA VAL A 269 18.38 -6.44 -2.59
C VAL A 269 18.25 -5.05 -1.95
N GLY A 270 19.31 -4.26 -2.03
CA GLY A 270 19.39 -2.91 -1.51
C GLY A 270 19.85 -2.82 -0.04
N PRO A 271 19.86 -1.61 0.55
CA PRO A 271 20.34 -1.39 1.90
C PRO A 271 19.49 -2.13 2.92
N VAL A 272 20.15 -2.93 3.77
CA VAL A 272 19.52 -3.65 4.89
C VAL A 272 19.70 -2.86 6.19
N LEU A 273 18.68 -2.85 7.03
CA LEU A 273 18.78 -2.27 8.37
C LEU A 273 19.47 -3.25 9.30
N LEU A 274 20.47 -2.74 10.02
CA LEU A 274 21.14 -3.45 11.11
C LEU A 274 20.39 -3.19 12.41
N ASN A 275 20.53 -4.11 13.36
CA ASN A 275 20.08 -3.90 14.73
C ASN A 275 20.87 -2.77 15.41
N ASP A 276 20.42 -2.31 16.58
CA ASP A 276 21.06 -1.22 17.33
C ASP A 276 22.54 -1.48 17.69
N GLY A 277 22.98 -2.75 17.62
CA GLY A 277 24.37 -3.16 17.83
C GLY A 277 25.22 -3.27 16.56
N GLY A 278 24.66 -3.06 15.36
CA GLY A 278 25.38 -3.10 14.08
C GLY A 278 25.83 -4.50 13.61
N ASP A 279 25.76 -5.52 14.45
CA ASP A 279 26.36 -6.84 14.18
C ASP A 279 25.45 -7.79 13.39
N ARG A 280 24.13 -7.55 13.36
CA ARG A 280 23.17 -8.43 12.68
C ARG A 280 22.06 -7.62 11.99
N PRO A 281 21.57 -8.08 10.83
CA PRO A 281 20.44 -7.42 10.17
C PRO A 281 19.14 -7.66 10.97
N LEU A 282 18.18 -6.76 10.82
CA LEU A 282 16.83 -6.96 11.34
C LEU A 282 16.07 -8.08 10.62
N LEU A 283 16.35 -8.31 9.34
CA LEU A 283 15.83 -9.41 8.53
C LEU A 283 16.92 -9.93 7.58
N GLU A 284 16.90 -11.23 7.28
CA GLU A 284 17.77 -11.82 6.25
C GLU A 284 17.20 -11.56 4.85
N THR A 285 17.10 -10.29 4.45
CA THR A 285 16.45 -9.81 3.22
C THR A 285 16.87 -10.57 1.97
N LYS A 286 18.18 -10.89 1.83
CA LYS A 286 18.70 -11.67 0.71
C LYS A 286 18.07 -13.06 0.63
N ALA A 287 18.01 -13.79 1.74
CA ALA A 287 17.44 -15.13 1.79
C ALA A 287 15.93 -15.10 1.52
N LEU A 288 15.21 -14.15 2.13
CA LEU A 288 13.77 -13.97 1.93
C LEU A 288 13.43 -13.61 0.47
N ALA A 289 14.24 -12.76 -0.19
CA ALA A 289 14.04 -12.41 -1.59
C ALA A 289 14.29 -13.59 -2.55
N LEU A 290 15.30 -14.42 -2.25
CA LEU A 290 15.57 -15.64 -3.03
C LEU A 290 14.46 -16.68 -2.88
N ALA A 291 13.96 -16.88 -1.66
CA ALA A 291 12.81 -17.77 -1.42
C ALA A 291 11.57 -17.31 -2.20
N LEU A 292 11.28 -16.00 -2.16
CA LEU A 292 10.19 -15.42 -2.95
C LEU A 292 10.39 -15.65 -4.46
N LEU A 293 11.60 -15.41 -4.98
CA LEU A 293 11.93 -15.66 -6.39
C LEU A 293 11.72 -17.12 -6.79
N GLU A 294 12.17 -18.05 -5.94
CA GLU A 294 12.02 -19.49 -6.19
C GLU A 294 10.55 -19.88 -6.32
N VAL A 295 9.69 -19.42 -5.41
CA VAL A 295 8.24 -19.67 -5.46
C VAL A 295 7.59 -19.02 -6.69
N LEU A 296 8.01 -17.80 -7.06
CA LEU A 296 7.49 -17.11 -8.24
C LEU A 296 7.89 -17.81 -9.54
N ARG A 297 9.11 -18.37 -9.61
CA ARG A 297 9.63 -19.08 -10.80
C ARG A 297 9.09 -20.50 -10.95
N THR A 298 8.87 -21.21 -9.85
CA THR A 298 8.47 -22.63 -9.85
C THR A 298 6.96 -22.85 -10.01
N GLY A 299 6.18 -21.78 -10.19
CA GLY A 299 4.77 -21.89 -10.57
C GLY A 299 3.80 -22.00 -9.40
N GLY A 300 4.14 -21.45 -8.23
CA GLY A 300 3.17 -21.07 -7.21
C GLY A 300 2.29 -19.89 -7.67
N VAL A 301 1.66 -20.01 -8.84
CA VAL A 301 0.75 -19.07 -9.49
C VAL A 301 1.19 -17.61 -9.37
N ALA A 302 2.25 -17.19 -10.06
CA ALA A 302 2.46 -15.77 -10.35
C ALA A 302 1.69 -15.42 -11.63
N LYS A 303 0.69 -14.54 -11.55
CA LYS A 303 0.09 -13.94 -12.76
C LYS A 303 0.70 -12.56 -12.93
N ALA A 304 1.63 -12.45 -13.88
CA ALA A 304 1.91 -11.15 -14.45
C ALA A 304 0.64 -10.66 -15.14
N HIS A 305 0.38 -9.38 -15.02
CA HIS A 305 -0.77 -8.76 -15.63
C HIS A 305 -0.30 -7.46 -16.30
N ALA A 306 -0.83 -7.20 -17.49
CA ALA A 306 -0.79 -5.89 -18.13
C ALA A 306 -2.26 -5.43 -18.21
N ARG A 307 -2.64 -4.44 -17.40
CA ARG A 307 -3.89 -3.69 -17.60
C ARG A 307 -3.55 -2.21 -17.58
N PRO A 308 -4.35 -1.35 -18.24
CA PRO A 308 -4.32 0.08 -17.95
C PRO A 308 -4.46 0.26 -16.44
N SER A 309 -3.53 0.97 -15.81
CA SER A 309 -3.63 1.25 -14.38
C SER A 309 -4.77 2.26 -14.22
N GLY A 310 -5.91 1.80 -13.72
CA GLY A 310 -6.98 2.71 -13.28
C GLY A 310 -6.44 3.66 -12.22
N GLU A 311 -6.75 4.95 -12.37
CA GLU A 311 -6.43 6.09 -11.49
C GLU A 311 -5.27 5.88 -10.51
N VAL A 312 -4.06 6.17 -10.96
CA VAL A 312 -2.99 6.65 -10.08
C VAL A 312 -2.90 8.16 -10.24
N ILE A 313 -3.70 8.90 -9.47
CA ILE A 313 -3.66 10.36 -9.44
C ILE A 313 -2.41 10.79 -8.66
N PHE A 314 -1.32 11.13 -9.35
CA PHE A 314 -0.26 11.95 -8.76
C PHE A 314 -0.59 13.43 -8.97
N GLN A 315 -1.24 14.05 -7.99
CA GLN A 315 -1.27 15.51 -7.93
C GLN A 315 0.12 16.00 -7.52
N ARG A 316 0.88 16.57 -8.46
CA ARG A 316 1.96 17.49 -8.11
C ARG A 316 1.31 18.76 -7.56
N LYS A 317 1.69 19.14 -6.33
CA LYS A 317 1.49 20.51 -5.83
C LYS A 317 2.33 21.49 -6.62
#